data_AF-A0A3B8ZFK5-F1
#
_entry.id   AF-A0A3B8ZFK5-F1
#
_cell.length_a   1.000
_cell.length_b   1.000
_cell.length_c   1.000
_cell.angle_alpha   90.00
_cell.angle_beta   90.00
_cell.angle_gamma   90.00
#
_symmetry.space_group_name_H-M   'P 1'
#
loop_
_entity.id
_entity.type
_entity.pdbx_description
1 polymer ?
#
loop_
_entity_poly.entity_id
_entity_poly.type
_entity_poly.pdbx_seq_one_letter_code
_entity_poly.pdbx_strand_id
1 'polypeptide(L)'
;MNWGHPTSVAAQSAALNHHGRPVIEFPNSLARQLRLYRKRVWFTKSAEAMLIVALAISIALLAVYLADRWTDTQWQVRAAILSITCLIGLSLPWAVYRWIWQQRRPDQLARLIRRRDPAIGDQLLSAIELADDKSEQSRSSALCAAAIGQVAGVVSQRDMLSAVPKTTLRWLVSALSVTWIALLICWIWSAAAFQNAVVRLMVPWHDTPRFTFAEVDPLAANYVVPHGEAISIPVQLTSHSQSLPGMARLLMANQEPFLATLEGRHYHIEVPPQTESKRVRLWVGDYYQDLTIDPQLRPQVVSSTASIRMPDYLQHSQVLQVDARSGRLATLQGSTLEIDTEISRSLKKAQVNGRPISHDDRRFKSQEILVGQDARQLEMTWTDHYGLQPLEPFRVEVQPVVDEAPSVVAQELPRQLVVLDSEQLNFQIMAADDYGIKQVGISWQGIQQDAVVTVASGKKVLFTGAPELSSQSVSATFCAAALGIQAQPIELRCWVVDYLPGRQPVMGSAH
;
A
#
# COMPACT_ATOMS: atom_id res chain seq x y z
N MET A 1 -48.14 -44.67 -32.50
CA MET A 1 -48.85 -45.95 -32.32
C MET A 1 -50.31 -45.62 -32.03
N ASN A 2 -51.20 -46.18 -32.85
CA ASN A 2 -52.66 -46.23 -32.78
C ASN A 2 -53.50 -44.94 -32.70
N TRP A 3 -54.10 -44.67 -33.86
CA TRP A 3 -55.43 -44.09 -34.04
C TRP A 3 -56.51 -44.98 -33.42
N GLY A 4 -57.52 -44.36 -32.79
CA GLY A 4 -58.71 -45.04 -32.30
C GLY A 4 -59.73 -44.06 -31.72
N HIS A 5 -60.63 -43.55 -32.55
CA HIS A 5 -61.94 -43.00 -32.14
C HIS A 5 -63.00 -44.11 -32.35
N PRO A 6 -64.25 -43.91 -31.89
CA PRO A 6 -64.72 -43.63 -30.53
C PRO A 6 -65.84 -44.64 -30.15
N THR A 7 -66.19 -44.75 -28.87
CA THR A 7 -67.55 -45.09 -28.35
C THR A 7 -67.43 -45.72 -26.96
N SER A 8 -67.87 -44.99 -25.94
CA SER A 8 -68.84 -45.51 -24.99
C SER A 8 -69.28 -44.34 -24.12
N VAL A 9 -70.60 -44.17 -24.07
CA VAL A 9 -71.30 -43.30 -23.14
C VAL A 9 -70.88 -43.73 -21.73
N ALA A 10 -69.98 -42.96 -21.12
CA ALA A 10 -69.66 -43.11 -19.72
C ALA A 10 -70.87 -42.63 -18.91
N ALA A 11 -71.73 -43.57 -18.55
CA ALA A 11 -72.75 -43.39 -17.54
C ALA A 11 -72.08 -42.81 -16.27
N GLN A 12 -72.52 -41.61 -15.89
CA GLN A 12 -72.20 -41.02 -14.60
C GLN A 12 -72.71 -41.97 -13.52
N SER A 13 -71.79 -42.61 -12.78
CA SER A 13 -72.11 -43.28 -11.53
C SER A 13 -72.53 -42.21 -10.51
N ALA A 14 -73.83 -41.90 -10.46
CA ALA A 14 -74.41 -41.00 -9.47
C ALA A 14 -74.19 -41.57 -8.07
N ALA A 15 -73.50 -40.81 -7.21
CA ALA A 15 -73.40 -41.16 -5.80
C ALA A 15 -74.82 -41.13 -5.19
N LEU A 16 -75.25 -42.28 -4.65
CA LEU A 16 -76.55 -42.42 -4.01
C LEU A 16 -76.42 -42.03 -2.53
N ASN A 17 -77.34 -41.22 -2.04
CA ASN A 17 -77.44 -40.91 -0.61
C ASN A 17 -78.03 -42.10 0.17
N HIS A 18 -78.11 -41.99 1.51
CA HIS A 18 -78.55 -43.06 2.43
C HIS A 18 -79.96 -43.64 2.14
N HIS A 19 -80.72 -43.00 1.24
CA HIS A 19 -82.06 -43.36 0.79
C HIS A 19 -82.16 -43.73 -0.71
N GLY A 20 -81.04 -44.01 -1.38
CA GLY A 20 -81.05 -44.49 -2.78
C GLY A 20 -81.47 -43.43 -3.81
N ARG A 21 -81.34 -42.13 -3.50
CA ARG A 21 -81.57 -41.03 -4.44
C ARG A 21 -80.25 -40.43 -4.92
N PRO A 22 -80.16 -39.98 -6.18
CA PRO A 22 -78.94 -39.34 -6.70
C PRO A 22 -78.67 -38.06 -5.90
N VAL A 23 -77.45 -37.94 -5.35
CA VAL A 23 -76.96 -36.68 -4.80
C VAL A 23 -76.89 -35.68 -5.96
N ILE A 24 -77.52 -34.53 -5.80
CA ILE A 24 -77.56 -33.50 -6.85
C ILE A 24 -76.19 -32.84 -6.88
N GLU A 25 -75.36 -33.22 -7.84
CA GLU A 25 -74.07 -32.58 -8.06
C GLU A 25 -74.27 -31.19 -8.68
N PHE A 26 -73.47 -30.23 -8.21
CA PHE A 26 -73.44 -28.89 -8.78
C PHE A 26 -73.17 -28.94 -10.29
N PRO A 27 -73.98 -28.29 -11.15
CA PRO A 27 -73.92 -28.45 -12.60
C PRO A 27 -72.51 -28.28 -13.17
N ASN A 28 -72.09 -29.24 -13.99
CA ASN A 28 -70.76 -29.26 -14.60
C ASN A 28 -70.44 -27.99 -15.42
N SER A 29 -71.46 -27.34 -15.98
CA SER A 29 -71.35 -26.05 -16.70
C SER A 29 -70.99 -24.90 -15.76
N LEU A 30 -71.70 -24.75 -14.64
CA LEU A 30 -71.41 -23.75 -13.60
C LEU A 30 -70.05 -24.00 -12.95
N ALA A 31 -69.74 -25.27 -12.65
CA ALA A 31 -68.43 -25.66 -12.11
C ALA A 31 -67.29 -25.31 -13.08
N ARG A 32 -67.53 -25.42 -14.40
CA ARG A 32 -66.56 -25.03 -15.43
C ARG A 32 -66.39 -23.51 -15.51
N GLN A 33 -67.47 -22.74 -15.51
CA GLN A 33 -67.40 -21.28 -15.55
C GLN A 33 -66.75 -20.69 -14.29
N LEU A 34 -67.06 -21.21 -13.09
CA LEU A 34 -66.37 -20.83 -11.85
C LEU A 34 -64.88 -21.19 -11.86
N ARG A 35 -64.50 -22.34 -12.43
CA ARG A 35 -63.08 -22.71 -12.62
C ARG A 35 -62.36 -21.77 -13.58
N LEU A 36 -63.00 -21.35 -14.67
CA LEU A 36 -62.44 -20.38 -15.62
C LEU A 36 -62.27 -19.01 -14.99
N TYR A 37 -63.28 -18.52 -14.25
CA TYR A 37 -63.21 -17.29 -13.48
C TYR A 37 -62.07 -17.34 -12.46
N ARG A 38 -61.98 -18.42 -11.67
CA ARG A 38 -60.90 -18.65 -10.71
C ARG A 38 -59.54 -18.63 -11.37
N LYS A 39 -59.35 -19.38 -12.46
CA LYS A 39 -58.08 -19.41 -13.21
C LYS A 39 -57.70 -18.01 -13.70
N ARG A 40 -58.67 -17.24 -14.21
CA ARG A 40 -58.44 -15.87 -14.68
C ARG A 40 -58.01 -14.94 -13.55
N VAL A 41 -58.71 -14.94 -12.42
CA VAL A 41 -58.39 -14.10 -11.24
C VAL A 41 -57.04 -14.47 -10.64
N TRP A 42 -56.78 -15.78 -10.47
CA TRP A 42 -55.50 -16.27 -9.95
C TRP A 42 -54.35 -15.84 -10.85
N PHE A 43 -54.50 -16.02 -12.17
CA PHE A 43 -53.47 -15.63 -13.13
C PHE A 43 -53.25 -14.12 -13.14
N THR A 44 -54.29 -13.31 -13.33
CA THR A 44 -54.13 -11.85 -13.47
C THR A 44 -53.58 -11.20 -12.20
N LYS A 45 -54.08 -11.58 -11.02
CA LYS A 45 -53.65 -10.96 -9.75
C LYS A 45 -52.30 -11.47 -9.25
N SER A 46 -51.95 -12.72 -9.53
CA SER A 46 -50.59 -13.21 -9.25
C SER A 46 -49.58 -12.58 -10.21
N ALA A 47 -49.94 -12.44 -11.50
CA ALA A 47 -49.10 -11.76 -12.48
C ALA A 47 -48.89 -10.27 -12.13
N GLU A 48 -49.92 -9.56 -11.69
CA GLU A 48 -49.79 -8.18 -11.21
C GLU A 48 -48.84 -8.06 -10.02
N ALA A 49 -48.98 -8.91 -9.00
CA ALA A 49 -48.07 -8.90 -7.85
C ALA A 49 -46.63 -9.22 -8.25
N MET A 50 -46.43 -10.21 -9.14
CA MET A 50 -45.11 -10.56 -9.66
C MET A 50 -44.48 -9.40 -10.45
N LEU A 51 -45.26 -8.72 -11.30
CA LEU A 51 -44.77 -7.55 -12.05
C LEU A 51 -44.47 -6.36 -11.15
N ILE A 52 -45.25 -6.13 -10.08
CA ILE A 52 -44.96 -5.08 -9.09
C ILE A 52 -43.63 -5.35 -8.40
N VAL A 53 -43.39 -6.58 -7.95
CA VAL A 53 -42.11 -6.97 -7.32
C VAL A 53 -40.96 -6.86 -8.29
N ALA A 54 -41.11 -7.36 -9.53
CA ALA A 54 -40.08 -7.26 -10.55
C ALA A 54 -39.74 -5.79 -10.87
N LEU A 55 -40.76 -4.94 -11.01
CA LEU A 55 -40.60 -3.50 -11.26
C LEU A 55 -39.88 -2.81 -10.09
N ALA A 56 -40.25 -3.12 -8.85
CA ALA A 56 -39.60 -2.55 -7.67
C ALA A 56 -38.11 -2.91 -7.61
N ILE A 57 -37.75 -4.17 -7.88
CA ILE A 57 -36.35 -4.61 -7.94
C ILE A 57 -35.61 -3.87 -9.07
N SER A 58 -36.20 -3.78 -10.25
CA SER A 58 -35.59 -3.09 -11.39
C SER A 58 -35.39 -1.59 -11.14
N ILE A 59 -36.34 -0.91 -10.51
CA ILE A 59 -36.22 0.50 -10.13
C ILE A 59 -35.16 0.69 -9.06
N ALA A 60 -35.11 -0.16 -8.04
CA ALA A 60 -34.10 -0.10 -6.99
C ALA A 60 -32.68 -0.24 -7.55
N LEU A 61 -32.47 -1.19 -8.45
CA LEU A 61 -31.19 -1.38 -9.13
C LEU A 61 -30.82 -0.16 -9.98
N LEU A 62 -31.76 0.35 -10.78
CA LEU A 62 -31.53 1.55 -11.59
C LEU A 62 -31.19 2.77 -10.72
N ALA A 63 -31.87 2.93 -9.59
CA ALA A 63 -31.63 4.02 -8.65
C ALA A 63 -30.22 3.97 -8.05
N VAL A 64 -29.76 2.80 -7.59
CA VAL A 64 -28.39 2.63 -7.06
C VAL A 64 -27.36 2.88 -8.15
N TYR A 65 -27.54 2.30 -9.34
CA TYR A 65 -26.65 2.48 -10.48
C TYR A 65 -26.47 3.97 -10.83
N LEU A 66 -27.59 4.70 -10.93
CA LEU A 66 -27.60 6.12 -11.25
C LEU A 66 -26.97 6.94 -10.12
N ALA A 67 -27.40 6.74 -8.87
CA ALA A 67 -26.88 7.50 -7.72
C ALA A 67 -25.36 7.39 -7.57
N ASP A 68 -24.80 6.21 -7.85
CA ASP A 68 -23.36 5.97 -7.83
C ASP A 68 -22.59 6.83 -8.84
N ARG A 69 -23.22 7.27 -9.93
CA ARG A 69 -22.54 8.14 -10.92
C ARG A 69 -22.27 9.54 -10.39
N TRP A 70 -23.07 10.02 -9.43
CA TRP A 70 -22.89 11.36 -8.85
C TRP A 70 -22.14 11.33 -7.52
N THR A 71 -22.41 10.34 -6.67
CA THR A 71 -21.87 10.30 -5.30
C THR A 71 -21.64 8.87 -4.85
N ASP A 72 -20.69 8.67 -3.94
CA ASP A 72 -20.57 7.37 -3.27
C ASP A 72 -21.76 7.14 -2.32
N THR A 73 -22.67 6.22 -2.70
CA THR A 73 -23.87 5.95 -1.93
C THR A 73 -23.56 5.28 -0.59
N GLN A 74 -23.85 6.01 0.48
CA GLN A 74 -23.73 5.49 1.85
C GLN A 74 -24.57 4.21 2.02
N TRP A 75 -24.05 3.28 2.83
CA TRP A 75 -24.68 1.98 3.06
C TRP A 75 -26.13 2.10 3.56
N GLN A 76 -26.43 3.15 4.33
CA GLN A 76 -27.76 3.44 4.88
C GLN A 76 -28.80 3.67 3.79
N VAL A 77 -28.44 4.43 2.75
CA VAL A 77 -29.33 4.72 1.60
C VAL A 77 -29.59 3.44 0.82
N ARG A 78 -28.55 2.64 0.57
CA ARG A 78 -28.66 1.34 -0.11
C ARG A 78 -29.53 0.37 0.69
N ALA A 79 -29.34 0.30 2.01
CA ALA A 79 -30.15 -0.54 2.90
C ALA A 79 -31.61 -0.09 2.97
N ALA A 80 -31.89 1.21 2.95
CA ALA A 80 -33.25 1.74 2.88
C ALA A 80 -33.94 1.35 1.57
N ILE A 81 -33.25 1.51 0.42
CA ILE A 81 -33.75 1.09 -0.89
C ILE A 81 -34.07 -0.42 -0.88
N LEU A 82 -33.14 -1.25 -0.40
CA LEU A 82 -33.35 -2.69 -0.30
C LEU A 82 -34.54 -3.03 0.61
N SER A 83 -34.66 -2.38 1.76
CA SER A 83 -35.75 -2.60 2.72
C SER A 83 -37.11 -2.25 2.12
N ILE A 84 -37.21 -1.13 1.41
CA ILE A 84 -38.44 -0.74 0.69
C ILE A 84 -38.79 -1.78 -0.37
N THR A 85 -37.81 -2.25 -1.15
CA THR A 85 -38.03 -3.30 -2.15
C THR A 85 -38.49 -4.61 -1.50
N CYS A 86 -37.92 -5.00 -0.36
CA CYS A 86 -38.37 -6.16 0.41
C CYS A 86 -39.81 -6.01 0.92
N LEU A 87 -40.19 -4.83 1.42
CA LEU A 87 -41.56 -4.53 1.85
C LEU A 87 -42.55 -4.64 0.69
N ILE A 88 -42.20 -4.10 -0.49
CA ILE A 88 -43.00 -4.28 -1.71
C ILE A 88 -43.05 -5.76 -2.11
N GLY A 89 -41.97 -6.51 -1.88
CA GLY A 89 -41.88 -7.96 -2.03
C GLY A 89 -42.97 -8.73 -1.27
N LEU A 90 -43.42 -8.24 -0.11
CA LEU A 90 -44.50 -8.85 0.67
C LEU A 90 -45.87 -8.80 -0.03
N SER A 91 -46.01 -7.99 -1.09
CA SER A 91 -47.21 -8.00 -1.94
C SER A 91 -47.43 -9.36 -2.63
N LEU A 92 -46.36 -10.13 -2.90
CA LEU A 92 -46.44 -11.44 -3.52
C LEU A 92 -47.06 -12.51 -2.61
N PRO A 93 -46.54 -12.79 -1.38
CA PRO A 93 -47.19 -13.73 -0.47
C PRO A 93 -48.59 -13.24 -0.05
N TRP A 94 -48.80 -11.92 0.09
CA TRP A 94 -50.14 -11.38 0.34
C TRP A 94 -51.10 -11.64 -0.82
N ALA A 95 -50.66 -11.50 -2.07
CA ALA A 95 -51.46 -11.81 -3.25
C ALA A 95 -51.78 -13.30 -3.35
N VAL A 96 -50.82 -14.18 -3.04
CA VAL A 96 -51.06 -15.63 -2.95
C VAL A 96 -52.10 -15.94 -1.86
N TYR A 97 -51.96 -15.36 -0.68
CA TYR A 97 -52.93 -15.55 0.40
C TYR A 97 -54.33 -15.04 0.01
N ARG A 98 -54.43 -13.81 -0.46
CA ARG A 98 -55.71 -13.16 -0.81
C ARG A 98 -56.39 -13.77 -2.02
N TRP A 99 -55.65 -14.06 -3.09
CA TRP A 99 -56.24 -14.47 -4.37
C TRP A 99 -56.24 -15.97 -4.58
N ILE A 100 -55.28 -16.72 -4.02
CA ILE A 100 -55.24 -18.18 -4.15
C ILE A 100 -55.84 -18.86 -2.91
N TRP A 101 -55.44 -18.48 -1.69
CA TRP A 101 -55.90 -19.17 -0.47
C TRP A 101 -57.33 -18.82 -0.06
N GLN A 102 -57.70 -17.54 -0.09
CA GLN A 102 -59.05 -17.09 0.28
C GLN A 102 -60.11 -17.29 -0.81
N GLN A 103 -59.76 -17.83 -1.98
CA GLN A 103 -60.65 -18.03 -3.14
C GLN A 103 -60.60 -19.46 -3.68
N ARG A 104 -60.40 -20.44 -2.78
CA ARG A 104 -60.32 -21.87 -3.15
C ARG A 104 -61.70 -22.48 -3.34
N ARG A 105 -62.64 -22.09 -2.47
CA ARG A 105 -63.97 -22.67 -2.40
C ARG A 105 -64.96 -21.91 -3.31
N PRO A 106 -65.99 -22.59 -3.86
CA PRO A 106 -66.93 -21.98 -4.79
C PRO A 106 -67.76 -20.86 -4.14
N ASP A 107 -68.10 -20.97 -2.85
CA ASP A 107 -68.81 -19.94 -2.07
C ASP A 107 -68.00 -18.64 -1.94
N GLN A 108 -66.67 -18.74 -1.83
CA GLN A 108 -65.78 -17.59 -1.76
C GLN A 108 -65.74 -16.84 -3.10
N LEU A 109 -65.72 -17.58 -4.21
CA LEU A 109 -65.77 -17.01 -5.56
C LEU A 109 -67.12 -16.32 -5.84
N ALA A 110 -68.23 -16.93 -5.42
CA ALA A 110 -69.56 -16.32 -5.53
C ALA A 110 -69.62 -14.99 -4.75
N ARG A 111 -69.08 -14.95 -3.53
CA ARG A 111 -68.93 -13.71 -2.74
C ARG A 111 -68.03 -12.67 -3.39
N LEU A 112 -66.98 -13.09 -4.09
CA LEU A 112 -66.10 -12.18 -4.85
C LEU A 112 -66.83 -11.59 -6.07
N ILE A 113 -67.58 -12.41 -6.80
CA ILE A 113 -68.39 -12.00 -7.96
C ILE A 113 -69.49 -11.04 -7.51
N ARG A 114 -70.17 -11.32 -6.39
CA ARG A 114 -71.23 -10.48 -5.78
C ARG A 114 -70.81 -9.02 -5.59
N ARG A 115 -69.53 -8.76 -5.32
CA ARG A 115 -69.02 -7.39 -5.14
C ARG A 115 -69.07 -6.56 -6.43
N ARG A 116 -69.06 -7.20 -7.60
CA ARG A 116 -69.02 -6.54 -8.91
C ARG A 116 -70.32 -6.72 -9.69
N ASP A 117 -70.93 -7.89 -9.58
CA ASP A 117 -72.26 -8.23 -10.09
C ASP A 117 -73.07 -8.93 -8.97
N PRO A 118 -73.84 -8.17 -8.19
CA PRO A 118 -74.66 -8.73 -7.11
C PRO A 118 -75.67 -9.75 -7.61
N ALA A 119 -76.25 -9.55 -8.79
CA ALA A 119 -77.31 -10.40 -9.33
C ALA A 119 -76.81 -11.81 -9.64
N ILE A 120 -75.64 -11.93 -10.28
CA ILE A 120 -75.02 -13.25 -10.54
C ILE A 120 -74.47 -13.85 -9.24
N GLY A 121 -73.85 -13.02 -8.39
CA GLY A 121 -73.24 -13.47 -7.14
C GLY A 121 -74.25 -14.07 -6.16
N ASP A 122 -75.41 -13.44 -5.98
CA ASP A 122 -76.47 -13.91 -5.08
C ASP A 122 -77.10 -15.21 -5.59
N GLN A 123 -77.36 -15.32 -6.91
CA GLN A 123 -77.89 -16.55 -7.52
C GLN A 123 -76.92 -17.73 -7.40
N LEU A 124 -75.62 -17.49 -7.61
CA LEU A 124 -74.59 -18.52 -7.43
C LEU A 124 -74.46 -18.95 -5.97
N LEU A 125 -74.56 -18.00 -5.03
CA LEU A 125 -74.50 -18.30 -3.61
C LEU A 125 -75.70 -19.16 -3.19
N SER A 126 -76.92 -18.77 -3.56
CA SER A 126 -78.13 -19.59 -3.30
C SER A 126 -78.03 -20.99 -3.90
N ALA A 127 -77.51 -21.13 -5.13
CA ALA A 127 -77.34 -22.43 -5.76
C ALA A 127 -76.24 -23.29 -5.11
N ILE A 128 -75.18 -22.68 -4.57
CA ILE A 128 -74.12 -23.38 -3.83
C ILE A 128 -74.61 -23.80 -2.44
N GLU A 129 -75.33 -22.92 -1.73
CA GLU A 129 -75.93 -23.22 -0.42
C GLU A 129 -76.97 -24.34 -0.53
N LEU A 130 -77.83 -24.31 -1.56
CA LEU A 130 -78.81 -25.36 -1.82
C LEU A 130 -78.17 -26.70 -2.25
N ALA A 131 -76.99 -26.64 -2.90
CA ALA A 131 -76.21 -27.82 -3.25
C ALA A 131 -75.41 -28.42 -2.08
N ASP A 132 -75.13 -27.65 -1.02
CA ASP A 132 -74.42 -28.13 0.18
C ASP A 132 -75.39 -28.55 1.32
N ASP A 133 -76.65 -28.05 1.30
CA ASP A 133 -77.68 -28.42 2.28
C ASP A 133 -78.26 -29.82 2.04
N LYS A 134 -77.69 -30.80 2.73
CA LYS A 134 -78.11 -32.21 2.70
C LYS A 134 -79.54 -32.43 3.23
N SER A 135 -80.04 -31.55 4.11
CA SER A 135 -81.35 -31.70 4.73
C SER A 135 -82.46 -31.33 3.74
N GLU A 136 -82.30 -30.23 3.00
CA GLU A 136 -83.25 -29.80 1.96
C GLU A 136 -83.24 -30.74 0.75
N GLN A 137 -82.07 -31.28 0.36
CA GLN A 137 -81.98 -32.31 -0.69
C GLN A 137 -82.71 -33.60 -0.31
N SER A 138 -82.73 -33.97 0.97
CA SER A 138 -83.47 -35.14 1.45
C SER A 138 -84.99 -34.92 1.41
N ARG A 139 -85.43 -33.68 1.64
CA ARG A 139 -86.85 -33.27 1.64
C ARG A 139 -87.43 -33.22 0.22
N SER A 140 -86.76 -32.56 -0.72
CA SER A 140 -87.26 -32.43 -2.11
C SER A 140 -86.14 -32.33 -3.14
N SER A 141 -85.63 -33.48 -3.59
CA SER A 141 -84.57 -33.55 -4.59
C SER A 141 -84.99 -32.97 -5.95
N ALA A 142 -86.23 -33.21 -6.41
CA ALA A 142 -86.70 -32.70 -7.69
C ALA A 142 -86.78 -31.16 -7.73
N LEU A 143 -87.20 -30.53 -6.62
CA LEU A 143 -87.27 -29.07 -6.52
C LEU A 143 -85.88 -28.42 -6.43
N CYS A 144 -84.96 -29.03 -5.66
CA CYS A 144 -83.57 -28.57 -5.59
C CYS A 144 -82.89 -28.65 -6.98
N ALA A 145 -83.10 -29.75 -7.71
CA ALA A 145 -82.55 -29.93 -9.06
C ALA A 145 -83.13 -28.92 -10.06
N ALA A 146 -84.43 -28.63 -9.99
CA ALA A 146 -85.08 -27.63 -10.83
C ALA A 146 -84.59 -26.20 -10.54
N ALA A 147 -84.46 -25.84 -9.26
CA ALA A 147 -83.96 -24.53 -8.84
C ALA A 147 -82.49 -24.31 -9.24
N ILE A 148 -81.62 -25.30 -9.01
CA ILE A 148 -80.22 -25.26 -9.44
C ILE A 148 -80.13 -25.22 -10.98
N GLY A 149 -80.99 -25.98 -11.68
CA GLY A 149 -81.10 -25.97 -13.14
C GLY A 149 -81.54 -24.62 -13.71
N GLN A 150 -82.49 -23.94 -13.05
CA GLN A 150 -82.93 -22.60 -13.42
C GLN A 150 -81.80 -21.57 -13.24
N VAL A 151 -81.08 -21.62 -12.12
CA VAL A 151 -79.90 -20.77 -11.90
C VAL A 151 -78.81 -21.06 -12.94
N ALA A 152 -78.56 -22.33 -13.25
CA ALA A 152 -77.62 -22.71 -14.31
C ALA A 152 -78.02 -22.14 -15.67
N GLY A 153 -79.31 -22.17 -16.01
CA GLY A 153 -79.85 -21.55 -17.22
C GLY A 153 -79.60 -20.05 -17.28
N VAL A 154 -79.95 -19.32 -16.23
CA VAL A 154 -79.79 -17.85 -16.14
C VAL A 154 -78.32 -17.43 -16.16
N VAL A 155 -77.46 -18.11 -15.39
CA VAL A 155 -76.02 -17.78 -15.32
C VAL A 155 -75.30 -18.19 -16.59
N SER A 156 -75.71 -19.28 -17.26
CA SER A 156 -75.07 -19.71 -18.53
C SER A 156 -75.16 -18.68 -19.65
N GLN A 157 -76.18 -17.82 -19.62
CA GLN A 157 -76.40 -16.75 -20.60
C GLN A 157 -75.58 -15.48 -20.33
N ARG A 158 -74.89 -15.39 -19.18
CA ARG A 158 -74.09 -14.22 -18.79
C ARG A 158 -72.60 -14.56 -18.73
N ASP A 159 -71.76 -13.61 -19.14
CA ASP A 159 -70.30 -13.77 -19.04
C ASP A 159 -69.80 -13.39 -17.63
N MET A 160 -69.48 -14.42 -16.83
CA MET A 160 -68.90 -14.25 -15.48
C MET A 160 -67.52 -13.56 -15.50
N LEU A 161 -66.81 -13.56 -16.65
CA LEU A 161 -65.50 -12.93 -16.76
C LEU A 161 -65.57 -11.40 -16.73
N SER A 162 -66.74 -10.81 -17.03
CA SER A 162 -66.97 -9.37 -16.90
C SER A 162 -66.89 -8.89 -15.43
N ALA A 163 -67.10 -9.79 -14.47
CA ALA A 163 -66.99 -9.53 -13.04
C ALA A 163 -65.55 -9.70 -12.48
N VAL A 164 -64.56 -9.97 -13.34
CA VAL A 164 -63.14 -10.04 -12.92
C VAL A 164 -62.67 -8.65 -12.49
N PRO A 165 -61.93 -8.51 -11.37
CA PRO A 165 -61.41 -7.21 -10.94
C PRO A 165 -60.56 -6.54 -12.04
N LYS A 166 -60.64 -5.21 -12.15
CA LYS A 166 -59.86 -4.43 -13.12
C LYS A 166 -58.38 -4.80 -13.04
N THR A 167 -57.74 -4.89 -14.21
CA THR A 167 -56.34 -5.25 -14.32
C THR A 167 -55.45 -4.06 -14.60
N THR A 168 -54.32 -3.99 -13.91
CA THR A 168 -53.24 -3.00 -14.12
C THR A 168 -52.10 -3.56 -14.97
N LEU A 169 -52.24 -4.80 -15.46
CA LEU A 169 -51.18 -5.56 -16.13
C LEU A 169 -50.58 -4.80 -17.31
N ARG A 170 -51.38 -4.14 -18.14
CA ARG A 170 -50.89 -3.38 -19.30
C ARG A 170 -49.92 -2.28 -18.89
N TRP A 171 -50.27 -1.50 -17.88
CA TRP A 171 -49.41 -0.44 -17.35
C TRP A 171 -48.15 -0.99 -16.69
N LEU A 172 -48.28 -2.05 -15.89
CA LEU A 172 -47.13 -2.69 -15.23
C LEU A 172 -46.15 -3.28 -16.24
N VAL A 173 -46.65 -3.93 -17.31
CA VAL A 173 -45.82 -4.44 -18.40
C VAL A 173 -45.11 -3.29 -19.11
N SER A 174 -45.82 -2.22 -19.47
CA SER A 174 -45.19 -1.05 -20.10
C SER A 174 -44.11 -0.42 -19.22
N ALA A 175 -44.39 -0.20 -17.93
CA ALA A 175 -43.43 0.36 -16.99
C ALA A 175 -42.20 -0.54 -16.83
N LEU A 176 -42.41 -1.85 -16.64
CA LEU A 176 -41.34 -2.83 -16.51
C LEU A 176 -40.47 -2.89 -17.78
N SER A 177 -41.09 -2.91 -18.95
CA SER A 177 -40.37 -2.90 -20.23
C SER A 177 -39.48 -1.67 -20.37
N VAL A 178 -39.97 -0.47 -20.02
CA VAL A 178 -39.16 0.76 -20.06
C VAL A 178 -37.98 0.68 -19.09
N THR A 179 -38.20 0.22 -17.85
CA THR A 179 -37.12 0.07 -16.87
C THR A 179 -36.10 -0.98 -17.31
N TRP A 180 -36.54 -2.09 -17.90
CA TRP A 180 -35.65 -3.14 -18.42
C TRP A 180 -34.82 -2.65 -19.62
N ILE A 181 -35.41 -1.86 -20.52
CA ILE A 181 -34.65 -1.21 -21.60
C ILE A 181 -33.58 -0.29 -21.02
N ALA A 182 -33.92 0.51 -20.00
CA ALA A 182 -32.93 1.37 -19.33
C ALA A 182 -31.79 0.55 -18.69
N LEU A 183 -32.12 -0.52 -17.97
CA LEU A 183 -31.11 -1.42 -17.38
C LEU A 183 -30.24 -2.11 -18.44
N LEU A 184 -30.83 -2.51 -19.58
CA LEU A 184 -30.11 -3.08 -20.71
C LEU A 184 -29.12 -2.06 -21.29
N ILE A 185 -29.53 -0.80 -21.45
CA ILE A 185 -28.65 0.28 -21.89
C ILE A 185 -27.48 0.45 -20.90
N CYS A 186 -27.75 0.46 -19.58
CA CYS A 186 -26.70 0.55 -18.56
C CYS A 186 -25.71 -0.63 -18.66
N TRP A 187 -26.21 -1.85 -18.86
CA TRP A 187 -25.37 -3.05 -19.00
C TRP A 187 -24.51 -3.03 -20.27
N ILE A 188 -25.09 -2.62 -21.40
CA ILE A 188 -24.36 -2.48 -22.68
C ILE A 188 -23.27 -1.40 -22.56
N TRP A 189 -23.57 -0.30 -21.87
CA TRP A 189 -22.61 0.80 -21.71
C TRP A 189 -21.45 0.43 -20.79
N SER A 190 -21.71 -0.23 -19.65
CA SER A 190 -20.66 -0.80 -18.81
C SER A 190 -21.17 -1.97 -17.96
N ALA A 191 -20.82 -3.19 -18.38
CA ALA A 191 -21.17 -4.40 -17.64
C ALA A 191 -20.54 -4.42 -16.23
N ALA A 192 -19.32 -3.87 -16.08
CA ALA A 192 -18.63 -3.81 -14.79
C ALA A 192 -19.32 -2.85 -13.80
N ALA A 193 -19.71 -1.65 -14.26
CA ALA A 193 -20.47 -0.71 -13.44
C ALA A 193 -21.84 -1.27 -13.03
N PHE A 194 -22.52 -1.97 -13.95
CA PHE A 194 -23.79 -2.63 -13.67
C PHE A 194 -23.64 -3.73 -12.61
N GLN A 195 -22.63 -4.60 -12.75
CA GLN A 195 -22.34 -5.65 -11.77
C GLN A 195 -22.00 -5.07 -10.40
N ASN A 196 -21.21 -4.00 -10.34
CA ASN A 196 -20.93 -3.29 -9.09
C ASN A 196 -22.23 -2.80 -8.42
N ALA A 197 -23.14 -2.16 -9.17
CA ALA A 197 -24.42 -1.72 -8.64
C ALA A 197 -25.30 -2.87 -8.11
N VAL A 198 -25.30 -4.03 -8.79
CA VAL A 198 -26.02 -5.24 -8.31
C VAL A 198 -25.44 -5.71 -6.98
N VAL A 199 -24.12 -5.84 -6.86
CA VAL A 199 -23.46 -6.28 -5.62
C VAL A 199 -23.75 -5.28 -4.49
N ARG A 200 -23.62 -3.97 -4.77
CA ARG A 200 -23.85 -2.90 -3.80
C ARG A 200 -25.29 -2.84 -3.29
N LEU A 201 -26.27 -3.21 -4.11
CA LEU A 201 -27.69 -3.30 -3.72
C LEU A 201 -27.98 -4.55 -2.90
N MET A 202 -27.44 -5.71 -3.30
CA MET A 202 -27.70 -6.99 -2.63
C MET A 202 -27.01 -7.10 -1.27
N VAL A 203 -25.85 -6.46 -1.13
CA VAL A 203 -25.06 -6.47 0.11
C VAL A 203 -24.76 -5.02 0.55
N PRO A 204 -25.78 -4.27 0.99
CA PRO A 204 -25.63 -2.83 1.25
C PRO A 204 -24.65 -2.53 2.38
N TRP A 205 -24.49 -3.45 3.35
CA TRP A 205 -23.63 -3.29 4.53
C TRP A 205 -22.15 -3.55 4.28
N HIS A 206 -21.77 -4.09 3.11
CA HIS A 206 -20.36 -4.34 2.81
C HIS A 206 -19.69 -3.08 2.23
N ASP A 207 -18.42 -2.87 2.58
CA ASP A 207 -17.56 -1.80 2.07
C ASP A 207 -17.05 -2.12 0.67
N THR A 208 -17.97 -2.45 -0.23
CA THR A 208 -17.68 -2.61 -1.66
C THR A 208 -17.39 -1.24 -2.27
N PRO A 209 -16.20 -1.01 -2.84
CA PRO A 209 -15.86 0.27 -3.44
C PRO A 209 -16.76 0.55 -4.64
N ARG A 210 -17.07 1.84 -4.83
CA ARG A 210 -17.80 2.32 -6.00
C ARG A 210 -16.98 2.06 -7.26
N PHE A 211 -17.62 1.55 -8.31
CA PHE A 211 -16.98 1.44 -9.61
C PHE A 211 -16.77 2.83 -10.25
N THR A 212 -15.52 3.16 -10.55
CA THR A 212 -15.10 4.36 -11.29
C THR A 212 -14.53 3.98 -12.65
N PHE A 213 -14.75 4.81 -13.67
CA PHE A 213 -14.24 4.59 -15.03
C PHE A 213 -12.77 4.96 -15.15
N ALA A 214 -12.36 6.03 -14.45
CA ALA A 214 -10.96 6.30 -14.19
C ALA A 214 -10.54 5.46 -12.99
N GLU A 215 -9.64 4.52 -13.19
CA GLU A 215 -9.10 3.69 -12.12
C GLU A 215 -7.64 4.09 -11.88
N VAL A 216 -7.33 4.41 -10.62
CA VAL A 216 -6.01 4.90 -10.18
C VAL A 216 -5.37 3.82 -9.33
N ASP A 217 -4.05 3.64 -9.46
CA ASP A 217 -3.29 2.78 -8.55
C ASP A 217 -3.48 3.25 -7.10
N PRO A 218 -3.51 2.34 -6.11
CA PRO A 218 -3.80 2.71 -4.74
C PRO A 218 -2.75 3.68 -4.18
N LEU A 219 -3.15 4.93 -3.93
CA LEU A 219 -2.37 5.89 -3.14
C LEU A 219 -2.60 5.64 -1.64
N ALA A 220 -1.55 5.82 -0.85
CA ALA A 220 -1.64 5.75 0.61
C ALA A 220 -2.55 6.85 1.16
N ALA A 221 -3.42 6.50 2.11
CA ALA A 221 -4.30 7.47 2.78
C ALA A 221 -3.51 8.53 3.56
N ASN A 222 -2.30 8.20 4.02
CA ASN A 222 -1.33 9.15 4.53
C ASN A 222 -0.13 9.20 3.58
N TYR A 223 0.03 10.30 2.87
CA TYR A 223 1.08 10.51 1.88
C TYR A 223 2.17 11.42 2.47
N VAL A 224 3.31 10.81 2.80
CA VAL A 224 4.42 11.52 3.44
C VAL A 224 5.23 12.29 2.41
N VAL A 225 5.49 13.57 2.69
CA VAL A 225 6.28 14.46 1.84
C VAL A 225 7.42 15.09 2.65
N PRO A 226 8.51 15.54 2.01
CA PRO A 226 9.54 16.31 2.70
C PRO A 226 8.99 17.65 3.21
N HIS A 227 9.29 17.97 4.46
CA HIS A 227 8.83 19.20 5.10
C HIS A 227 9.40 20.45 4.43
N GLY A 228 8.52 21.34 3.98
CA GLY A 228 8.88 22.65 3.43
C GLY A 228 9.42 22.61 1.99
N GLU A 229 9.25 21.50 1.27
CA GLU A 229 9.72 21.35 -0.10
C GLU A 229 8.56 21.17 -1.08
N ALA A 230 8.70 21.71 -2.30
CA ALA A 230 7.77 21.43 -3.38
C ALA A 230 8.01 20.00 -3.89
N ILE A 231 6.93 19.27 -4.18
CA ILE A 231 7.04 17.90 -4.66
C ILE A 231 5.98 17.59 -5.71
N SER A 232 6.35 16.76 -6.68
CA SER A 232 5.43 16.18 -7.65
C SER A 232 4.88 14.86 -7.11
N ILE A 233 3.56 14.80 -6.88
CA ILE A 233 2.88 13.55 -6.49
C ILE A 233 2.53 12.78 -7.77
N PRO A 234 3.15 11.61 -8.02
CA PRO A 234 2.79 10.79 -9.16
C PRO A 234 1.45 10.08 -8.90
N VAL A 235 0.51 10.21 -9.84
CA VAL A 235 -0.76 9.52 -9.84
C VAL A 235 -0.86 8.70 -11.11
N GLN A 236 -0.90 7.37 -10.98
CA GLN A 236 -0.87 6.45 -12.10
C GLN A 236 -2.26 5.86 -12.35
N LEU A 237 -2.73 5.90 -13.60
CA LEU A 237 -3.92 5.14 -14.02
C LEU A 237 -3.56 3.67 -14.22
N THR A 238 -4.46 2.78 -13.79
CA THR A 238 -4.30 1.33 -14.01
C THR A 238 -4.35 1.01 -15.50
N SER A 239 -3.85 -0.17 -15.87
CA SER A 239 -3.93 -0.65 -17.25
C SER A 239 -5.37 -0.88 -17.72
N HIS A 240 -6.28 -1.17 -16.79
CA HIS A 240 -7.69 -1.51 -16.98
C HIS A 240 -8.64 -0.30 -16.95
N SER A 241 -8.12 0.90 -16.66
CA SER A 241 -8.90 2.14 -16.65
C SER A 241 -9.63 2.34 -17.99
N GLN A 242 -10.95 2.46 -17.94
CA GLN A 242 -11.83 2.60 -19.12
C GLN A 242 -11.87 4.05 -19.62
N SER A 243 -11.62 5.01 -18.73
CA SER A 243 -11.51 6.43 -19.06
C SER A 243 -10.08 6.93 -18.83
N LEU A 244 -9.66 7.89 -19.66
CA LEU A 244 -8.39 8.59 -19.56
C LEU A 244 -8.66 10.09 -19.45
N PRO A 245 -9.04 10.61 -18.27
CA PRO A 245 -9.33 12.03 -18.11
C PRO A 245 -8.11 12.89 -18.46
N GLY A 246 -8.30 13.95 -19.24
CA GLY A 246 -7.18 14.81 -19.65
C GLY A 246 -6.51 15.56 -18.49
N MET A 247 -7.16 15.64 -17.33
CA MET A 247 -6.65 16.34 -16.15
C MET A 247 -6.99 15.60 -14.85
N ALA A 248 -6.07 15.67 -13.89
CA ALA A 248 -6.29 15.38 -12.48
C ALA A 248 -6.30 16.68 -11.69
N ARG A 249 -7.03 16.71 -10.57
CA ARG A 249 -7.05 17.87 -9.66
C ARG A 249 -6.92 17.44 -8.21
N LEU A 250 -6.09 18.15 -7.45
CA LEU A 250 -5.91 17.95 -6.02
C LEU A 250 -6.43 19.19 -5.29
N LEU A 251 -7.48 19.02 -4.50
CA LEU A 251 -8.07 20.10 -3.72
C LEU A 251 -7.49 20.09 -2.31
N MET A 252 -6.89 21.22 -1.91
CA MET A 252 -6.45 21.50 -0.55
C MET A 252 -7.30 22.62 0.03
N ALA A 253 -7.62 22.54 1.33
CA ALA A 253 -8.49 23.53 1.97
C ALA A 253 -7.94 24.96 1.78
N ASN A 254 -8.83 25.90 1.43
CA ASN A 254 -8.56 27.33 1.23
C ASN A 254 -7.54 27.65 0.13
N GLN A 255 -7.35 26.75 -0.84
CA GLN A 255 -6.46 26.97 -1.99
C GLN A 255 -7.17 26.60 -3.30
N GLU A 256 -6.70 27.17 -4.40
CA GLU A 256 -7.15 26.73 -5.72
C GLU A 256 -6.73 25.27 -5.96
N PRO A 257 -7.51 24.48 -6.72
CA PRO A 257 -7.15 23.10 -7.03
C PRO A 257 -5.83 23.03 -7.82
N PHE A 258 -4.90 22.19 -7.38
CA PHE A 258 -3.69 21.90 -8.15
C PHE A 258 -4.05 20.99 -9.31
N LEU A 259 -3.75 21.42 -10.54
CA LEU A 259 -4.10 20.70 -11.76
C LEU A 259 -2.86 20.01 -12.34
N ALA A 260 -3.05 18.80 -12.85
CA ALA A 260 -2.05 18.10 -13.63
C ALA A 260 -2.67 17.55 -14.91
N THR A 261 -1.95 17.67 -16.02
CA THR A 261 -2.38 17.13 -17.32
C THR A 261 -1.96 15.67 -17.43
N LEU A 262 -2.73 14.88 -18.20
CA LEU A 262 -2.39 13.49 -18.49
C LEU A 262 -1.16 13.41 -19.40
N GLU A 263 -0.13 12.70 -18.94
CA GLU A 263 1.06 12.35 -19.72
C GLU A 263 1.12 10.81 -19.84
N GLY A 264 0.81 10.28 -21.02
CA GLY A 264 0.64 8.84 -21.21
C GLY A 264 -0.49 8.24 -20.36
N ARG A 265 -0.16 7.71 -19.18
CA ARG A 265 -1.10 7.17 -18.18
C ARG A 265 -0.80 7.65 -16.75
N HIS A 266 0.04 8.68 -16.58
CA HIS A 266 0.34 9.27 -15.28
C HIS A 266 -0.02 10.76 -15.25
N TYR A 267 -0.18 11.26 -14.03
CA TYR A 267 -0.26 12.68 -13.71
C TYR A 267 0.84 13.03 -12.73
N HIS A 268 1.45 14.19 -12.93
CA HIS A 268 2.44 14.78 -12.05
C HIS A 268 1.84 16.01 -11.38
N ILE A 269 1.29 15.82 -10.18
CA ILE A 269 0.62 16.90 -9.44
C ILE A 269 1.67 17.63 -8.61
N GLU A 270 2.03 18.83 -9.05
CA GLU A 270 2.92 19.72 -8.32
C GLU A 270 2.22 20.27 -7.07
N VAL A 271 2.72 19.87 -5.91
CA VAL A 271 2.26 20.35 -4.60
C VAL A 271 3.30 21.34 -4.06
N PRO A 272 2.90 22.57 -3.72
CA PRO A 272 3.82 23.55 -3.16
C PRO A 272 4.31 23.13 -1.76
N PRO A 273 5.40 23.75 -1.25
CA PRO A 273 5.94 23.48 0.08
C PRO A 273 4.88 23.38 1.18
N GLN A 274 4.84 22.25 1.88
CA GLN A 274 3.95 22.05 3.02
C GLN A 274 4.75 21.86 4.31
N THR A 275 4.29 22.49 5.40
CA THR A 275 4.90 22.40 6.74
C THR A 275 3.99 21.75 7.77
N GLU A 276 2.69 21.64 7.47
CA GLU A 276 1.68 21.08 8.37
C GLU A 276 0.88 20.00 7.65
N SER A 277 0.44 18.99 8.40
CA SER A 277 -0.38 17.91 7.85
C SER A 277 -1.75 18.44 7.44
N LYS A 278 -2.16 18.16 6.20
CA LYS A 278 -3.42 18.66 5.62
C LYS A 278 -4.19 17.57 4.91
N ARG A 279 -5.50 17.54 5.13
CA ARG A 279 -6.41 16.70 4.33
C ARG A 279 -6.61 17.32 2.96
N VAL A 280 -6.48 16.50 1.94
CA VAL A 280 -6.68 16.87 0.54
C VAL A 280 -7.58 15.84 -0.13
N ARG A 281 -8.23 16.28 -1.22
CA ARG A 281 -9.06 15.40 -2.05
C ARG A 281 -8.51 15.38 -3.46
N LEU A 282 -8.03 14.22 -3.88
CA LEU A 282 -7.62 13.94 -5.25
C LEU A 282 -8.85 13.60 -6.09
N TRP A 283 -8.93 14.13 -7.30
CA TRP A 283 -9.93 13.77 -8.31
C TRP A 283 -9.26 13.44 -9.64
N VAL A 284 -9.71 12.35 -10.25
CA VAL A 284 -9.30 11.93 -11.60
C VAL A 284 -10.56 11.48 -12.33
N GLY A 285 -11.15 12.34 -13.16
CA GLY A 285 -12.45 12.06 -13.77
C GLY A 285 -13.55 11.83 -12.72
N ASP A 286 -14.13 10.63 -12.69
CA ASP A 286 -15.14 10.22 -11.72
C ASP A 286 -14.56 9.61 -10.43
N TYR A 287 -13.27 9.27 -10.43
CA TYR A 287 -12.54 8.84 -9.23
C TYR A 287 -12.24 10.01 -8.31
N TYR A 288 -12.38 9.76 -7.01
CA TYR A 288 -11.84 10.65 -6.00
C TYR A 288 -11.34 9.85 -4.79
N GLN A 289 -10.35 10.40 -4.10
CA GLN A 289 -9.81 9.84 -2.86
C GLN A 289 -9.47 10.97 -1.89
N ASP A 290 -9.89 10.79 -0.64
CA ASP A 290 -9.43 11.61 0.47
C ASP A 290 -8.11 11.05 1.00
N LEU A 291 -7.09 11.89 1.10
CA LEU A 291 -5.80 11.55 1.69
C LEU A 291 -5.28 12.70 2.55
N THR A 292 -4.29 12.41 3.37
CA THR A 292 -3.57 13.41 4.17
C THR A 292 -2.18 13.57 3.59
N ILE A 293 -1.78 14.79 3.27
CA ILE A 293 -0.38 15.11 3.01
C ILE A 293 0.26 15.38 4.36
N ASP A 294 1.29 14.62 4.70
CA ASP A 294 1.97 14.68 5.99
C ASP A 294 3.44 15.04 5.83
N PRO A 295 3.81 16.32 6.04
CA PRO A 295 5.18 16.78 5.89
C PRO A 295 6.07 16.25 7.01
N GLN A 296 7.18 15.62 6.64
CA GLN A 296 8.17 15.03 7.57
C GLN A 296 9.57 15.53 7.23
N LEU A 297 10.40 15.73 8.25
CA LEU A 297 11.80 16.13 8.07
C LEU A 297 12.59 15.00 7.39
N ARG A 298 13.46 15.36 6.44
CA ARG A 298 14.39 14.41 5.83
C ARG A 298 15.34 13.82 6.88
N PRO A 299 15.73 12.55 6.72
CA PRO A 299 16.74 11.95 7.59
C PRO A 299 18.11 12.64 7.37
N GLN A 300 18.76 13.07 8.45
CA GLN A 300 20.01 13.83 8.46
C GLN A 300 21.09 13.11 9.29
N VAL A 301 22.36 13.40 9.01
CA VAL A 301 23.49 12.91 9.82
C VAL A 301 23.45 13.54 11.21
N VAL A 302 23.41 12.70 12.25
CA VAL A 302 23.52 13.10 13.65
C VAL A 302 24.98 13.04 14.08
N SER A 303 25.64 11.92 13.80
CA SER A 303 27.08 11.73 14.04
C SER A 303 27.72 10.98 12.89
N SER A 304 28.99 11.26 12.63
CA SER A 304 29.83 10.48 11.72
C SER A 304 31.23 10.43 12.31
N THR A 305 31.72 9.25 12.63
CA THR A 305 33.00 9.05 13.32
C THR A 305 33.85 8.04 12.56
N ALA A 306 35.06 8.44 12.20
CA ALA A 306 36.06 7.58 11.59
C ALA A 306 36.89 6.89 12.68
N SER A 307 36.82 5.56 12.70
CA SER A 307 37.72 4.68 13.46
C SER A 307 38.94 4.37 12.62
N ILE A 308 40.11 4.90 12.99
CA ILE A 308 41.36 4.80 12.22
C ILE A 308 42.35 3.91 12.96
N ARG A 309 42.79 2.84 12.31
CA ARG A 309 43.93 2.03 12.75
C ARG A 309 45.15 2.45 11.94
N MET A 310 46.18 2.92 12.65
CA MET A 310 47.46 3.30 12.05
C MET A 310 48.18 2.08 11.44
N PRO A 311 49.12 2.28 10.50
CA PRO A 311 49.89 1.19 9.92
C PRO A 311 50.65 0.38 10.98
N ASP A 312 50.72 -0.94 10.77
CA ASP A 312 51.35 -1.87 11.73
C ASP A 312 52.81 -1.53 12.06
N TYR A 313 53.55 -0.91 11.12
CA TYR A 313 54.95 -0.54 11.35
C TYR A 313 55.13 0.49 12.47
N LEU A 314 54.12 1.33 12.72
CA LEU A 314 54.14 2.28 13.81
C LEU A 314 53.84 1.63 15.17
N GLN A 315 53.36 0.38 15.21
CA GLN A 315 53.13 -0.35 16.47
C GLN A 315 52.13 0.32 17.44
N HIS A 316 51.24 1.20 16.95
CA HIS A 316 50.16 1.73 17.77
C HIS A 316 49.06 0.68 17.97
N SER A 317 48.64 0.49 19.23
CA SER A 317 47.57 -0.45 19.58
C SER A 317 46.18 0.19 19.64
N GLN A 318 46.11 1.52 19.70
CA GLN A 318 44.87 2.26 19.86
C GLN A 318 44.25 2.63 18.51
N VAL A 319 42.93 2.48 18.41
CA VAL A 319 42.15 2.98 17.27
C VAL A 319 41.75 4.42 17.55
N LEU A 320 42.17 5.33 16.68
CA LEU A 320 41.85 6.75 16.77
C LEU A 320 40.40 6.99 16.33
N GLN A 321 39.68 7.84 17.04
CA GLN A 321 38.32 8.24 16.72
C GLN A 321 38.31 9.71 16.30
N VAL A 322 37.94 9.99 15.05
CA VAL A 322 37.94 11.34 14.49
C VAL A 322 36.56 11.68 13.94
N ASP A 323 36.07 12.90 14.21
CA ASP A 323 34.79 13.38 13.66
C ASP A 323 34.91 13.57 12.13
N ALA A 324 34.05 12.90 11.38
CA ALA A 324 34.01 12.93 9.92
C ALA A 324 32.85 13.79 9.36
N ARG A 325 32.07 14.47 10.22
CA ARG A 325 30.92 15.31 9.78
C ARG A 325 31.33 16.51 8.93
N SER A 326 32.57 16.97 9.04
CA SER A 326 33.12 18.04 8.18
C SER A 326 33.16 17.65 6.70
N GLY A 327 33.03 16.36 6.39
CA GLY A 327 33.17 15.82 5.04
C GLY A 327 34.62 15.74 4.56
N ARG A 328 35.61 16.00 5.43
CA ARG A 328 37.04 15.87 5.13
C ARG A 328 37.77 15.18 6.28
N LEU A 329 38.58 14.19 5.94
CA LEU A 329 39.39 13.42 6.88
C LEU A 329 40.81 13.27 6.31
N ALA A 330 41.81 13.76 7.02
CA ALA A 330 43.21 13.55 6.68
C ALA A 330 43.82 12.49 7.60
N THR A 331 44.52 11.50 7.04
CA THR A 331 45.16 10.44 7.82
C THR A 331 46.35 9.83 7.09
N LEU A 332 47.25 9.19 7.84
CA LEU A 332 48.46 8.60 7.33
C LEU A 332 48.21 7.53 6.25
N GLN A 333 48.97 7.58 5.17
CA GLN A 333 48.98 6.56 4.13
C GLN A 333 49.27 5.17 4.73
N GLY A 334 48.52 4.17 4.26
CA GLY A 334 48.60 2.79 4.78
C GLY A 334 47.74 2.53 6.02
N SER A 335 47.11 3.56 6.60
CA SER A 335 46.11 3.37 7.66
C SER A 335 44.87 2.68 7.11
N THR A 336 44.14 1.97 7.96
CA THR A 336 42.80 1.46 7.66
C THR A 336 41.76 2.22 8.45
N LEU A 337 40.67 2.64 7.80
CA LEU A 337 39.59 3.37 8.46
C LEU A 337 38.21 2.77 8.18
N GLU A 338 37.32 2.89 9.16
CA GLU A 338 35.89 2.60 9.06
C GLU A 338 35.10 3.83 9.54
N ILE A 339 34.05 4.21 8.82
CA ILE A 339 33.19 5.34 9.21
C ILE A 339 31.86 4.81 9.75
N ASP A 340 31.58 5.10 11.01
CA ASP A 340 30.30 4.85 11.67
C ASP A 340 29.43 6.11 11.60
N THR A 341 28.26 6.00 10.98
CA THR A 341 27.35 7.12 10.77
C THR A 341 25.99 6.83 11.40
N GLU A 342 25.48 7.77 12.20
CA GLU A 342 24.15 7.75 12.80
C GLU A 342 23.23 8.78 12.13
N ILE A 343 22.00 8.38 11.84
CA ILE A 343 20.99 9.18 11.16
C ILE A 343 19.84 9.57 12.11
N SER A 344 19.20 10.71 11.85
CA SER A 344 18.12 11.25 12.67
C SER A 344 16.82 10.42 12.64
N ARG A 345 16.74 9.38 11.81
CA ARG A 345 15.58 8.49 11.67
C ARG A 345 15.99 7.05 11.36
N SER A 346 15.11 6.11 11.69
CA SER A 346 15.25 4.69 11.39
C SER A 346 15.30 4.42 9.89
N LEU A 347 16.33 3.70 9.47
CA LEU A 347 16.67 3.45 8.08
C LEU A 347 15.96 2.20 7.57
N LYS A 348 15.56 2.24 6.30
CA LYS A 348 15.12 1.09 5.52
C LYS A 348 16.25 0.57 4.63
N LYS A 349 17.10 1.47 4.14
CA LYS A 349 18.26 1.18 3.28
C LYS A 349 19.37 2.18 3.55
N ALA A 350 20.62 1.72 3.45
CA ALA A 350 21.83 2.53 3.45
C ALA A 350 22.76 2.05 2.33
N GLN A 351 23.51 2.97 1.73
CA GLN A 351 24.45 2.69 0.65
C GLN A 351 25.72 3.53 0.80
N VAL A 352 26.85 2.96 0.39
CA VAL A 352 28.14 3.66 0.27
C VAL A 352 28.66 3.45 -1.14
N ASN A 353 28.95 4.52 -1.87
CA ASN A 353 29.34 4.53 -3.28
C ASN A 353 28.36 3.71 -4.16
N GLY A 354 27.06 3.87 -3.92
CA GLY A 354 25.98 3.14 -4.61
C GLY A 354 25.85 1.66 -4.25
N ARG A 355 26.69 1.13 -3.34
CA ARG A 355 26.61 -0.27 -2.90
C ARG A 355 25.82 -0.37 -1.61
N PRO A 356 24.80 -1.25 -1.53
CA PRO A 356 24.05 -1.49 -0.30
C PRO A 356 24.96 -1.97 0.84
N ILE A 357 24.71 -1.45 2.04
CA ILE A 357 25.38 -1.86 3.27
C ILE A 357 24.35 -2.22 4.36
N SER A 358 24.76 -3.06 5.30
CA SER A 358 23.96 -3.35 6.49
C SER A 358 23.88 -2.12 7.40
N HIS A 359 22.75 -1.99 8.08
CA HIS A 359 22.47 -0.95 9.06
C HIS A 359 21.79 -1.56 10.28
N ASP A 360 21.94 -0.92 11.43
CA ASP A 360 21.27 -1.23 12.69
C ASP A 360 20.39 -0.04 13.08
N ASP A 361 19.10 -0.15 12.79
CA ASP A 361 18.08 0.90 12.95
C ASP A 361 18.50 2.24 12.30
N ARG A 362 19.22 3.08 13.04
CA ARG A 362 19.64 4.44 12.65
C ARG A 362 21.12 4.54 12.28
N ARG A 363 21.91 3.49 12.50
CA ARG A 363 23.36 3.49 12.33
C ARG A 363 23.78 2.59 11.18
N PHE A 364 24.82 2.98 10.48
CA PHE A 364 25.48 2.12 9.50
C PHE A 364 26.98 2.39 9.47
N LYS A 365 27.73 1.39 9.02
CA LYS A 365 29.19 1.46 8.94
C LYS A 365 29.63 1.31 7.50
N SER A 366 30.65 2.06 7.12
CA SER A 366 31.35 1.80 5.86
C SER A 366 32.07 0.44 5.93
N GLN A 367 32.52 -0.07 4.78
CA GLN A 367 33.54 -1.11 4.79
C GLN A 367 34.87 -0.51 5.27
N GLU A 368 35.78 -1.37 5.72
CA GLU A 368 37.15 -0.99 6.04
C GLU A 368 37.85 -0.50 4.76
N ILE A 369 38.48 0.67 4.84
CA ILE A 369 39.09 1.38 3.72
C ILE A 369 40.58 1.54 4.01
N LEU A 370 41.41 0.96 3.15
CA LEU A 370 42.85 1.24 3.14
C LEU A 370 43.12 2.60 2.51
N VAL A 371 43.90 3.43 3.20
CA VAL A 371 44.30 4.76 2.75
C VAL A 371 45.47 4.63 1.78
N GLY A 372 45.21 4.92 0.51
CA GLY A 372 46.17 4.85 -0.58
C GLY A 372 47.00 6.13 -0.74
N GLN A 373 47.53 6.34 -1.94
CA GLN A 373 48.30 7.54 -2.31
C GLN A 373 47.40 8.69 -2.79
N ASP A 374 46.25 8.38 -3.36
CA ASP A 374 45.32 9.36 -3.91
C ASP A 374 44.17 9.64 -2.94
N ALA A 375 43.67 10.88 -2.98
CA ALA A 375 42.47 11.26 -2.27
C ALA A 375 41.27 10.43 -2.75
N ARG A 376 40.45 9.97 -1.82
CA ARG A 376 39.28 9.14 -2.12
C ARG A 376 38.02 9.77 -1.55
N GLN A 377 37.01 9.93 -2.39
CA GLN A 377 35.70 10.38 -1.96
C GLN A 377 34.77 9.20 -1.68
N LEU A 378 34.10 9.24 -0.53
CA LEU A 378 33.06 8.32 -0.13
C LEU A 378 31.72 9.05 -0.19
N GLU A 379 30.78 8.52 -0.96
CA GLU A 379 29.42 9.02 -1.03
C GLU A 379 28.49 8.08 -0.27
N MET A 380 27.79 8.61 0.74
CA MET A 380 26.88 7.85 1.59
C MET A 380 25.45 8.35 1.37
N THR A 381 24.55 7.42 1.10
CA THR A 381 23.12 7.70 0.91
C THR A 381 22.28 6.73 1.72
N TRP A 382 21.06 7.14 2.06
CA TRP A 382 20.14 6.33 2.84
C TRP A 382 18.69 6.65 2.48
N THR A 383 17.79 5.77 2.89
CA THR A 383 16.35 5.96 2.77
C THR A 383 15.69 5.50 4.05
N ASP A 384 14.83 6.33 4.64
CA ASP A 384 14.09 5.98 5.84
C ASP A 384 12.86 5.08 5.53
N HIS A 385 12.11 4.72 6.57
CA HIS A 385 10.90 3.90 6.44
C HIS A 385 9.75 4.59 5.70
N TYR A 386 9.77 5.93 5.63
CA TYR A 386 8.81 6.73 4.88
C TYR A 386 9.22 6.92 3.42
N GLY A 387 10.38 6.40 3.02
CA GLY A 387 10.91 6.58 1.66
C GLY A 387 11.65 7.91 1.45
N LEU A 388 11.86 8.70 2.51
CA LEU A 388 12.59 9.96 2.41
C LEU A 388 14.10 9.71 2.36
N GLN A 389 14.76 10.48 1.50
CA GLN A 389 16.21 10.47 1.30
C GLN A 389 16.81 11.81 1.78
N PRO A 390 18.11 11.89 2.07
CA PRO A 390 18.75 13.18 2.28
C PRO A 390 18.65 14.03 1.01
N LEU A 391 18.67 15.36 1.16
CA LEU A 391 18.59 16.29 0.01
C LEU A 391 19.82 16.12 -0.91
N GLU A 392 20.99 15.99 -0.30
CA GLU A 392 22.25 15.69 -0.97
C GLU A 392 22.92 14.48 -0.30
N PRO A 393 23.65 13.65 -1.04
CA PRO A 393 24.47 12.59 -0.45
C PRO A 393 25.49 13.15 0.55
N PHE A 394 25.69 12.45 1.67
CA PHE A 394 26.75 12.80 2.61
C PHE A 394 28.09 12.32 2.07
N ARG A 395 29.01 13.26 1.85
CA ARG A 395 30.29 12.99 1.21
C ARG A 395 31.44 13.18 2.20
N VAL A 396 32.32 12.19 2.28
CA VAL A 396 33.55 12.25 3.07
C VAL A 396 34.74 12.06 2.14
N GLU A 397 35.59 13.08 2.05
CA GLU A 397 36.86 13.05 1.34
C GLU A 397 37.96 12.59 2.28
N VAL A 398 38.59 11.46 1.97
CA VAL A 398 39.75 10.93 2.68
C VAL A 398 41.02 11.38 1.96
N GLN A 399 41.81 12.22 2.61
CA GLN A 399 43.07 12.76 2.11
C GLN A 399 44.24 12.02 2.77
N PRO A 400 45.12 11.37 1.97
CA PRO A 400 46.29 10.71 2.50
C PRO A 400 47.36 11.73 2.92
N VAL A 401 47.96 11.48 4.08
CA VAL A 401 49.13 12.20 4.59
C VAL A 401 50.32 11.27 4.53
N VAL A 402 51.48 11.78 4.11
CA VAL A 402 52.72 11.00 4.04
C VAL A 402 53.46 11.14 5.37
N ASP A 403 54.07 10.05 5.83
CA ASP A 403 54.99 10.00 6.98
C ASP A 403 56.24 10.86 6.67
N GLU A 404 56.49 11.93 7.42
CA GLU A 404 57.66 12.79 7.21
C GLU A 404 58.94 12.20 7.81
N ALA A 405 60.10 12.53 7.23
CA ALA A 405 61.36 12.03 7.78
C ALA A 405 61.69 12.68 9.14
N PRO A 406 62.25 11.94 10.10
CA PRO A 406 62.62 12.50 11.40
C PRO A 406 63.70 13.58 11.25
N SER A 407 63.76 14.47 12.23
CA SER A 407 64.78 15.52 12.30
C SER A 407 65.72 15.30 13.49
N VAL A 408 67.00 15.64 13.33
CA VAL A 408 68.01 15.54 14.39
C VAL A 408 69.02 16.68 14.35
N VAL A 409 69.30 17.27 15.51
CA VAL A 409 70.26 18.37 15.66
C VAL A 409 71.14 18.12 16.89
N ALA A 410 72.45 18.31 16.73
CA ALA A 410 73.38 18.37 17.85
C ALA A 410 73.43 19.80 18.40
N GLN A 411 73.23 19.94 19.70
CA GLN A 411 73.42 21.19 20.43
C GLN A 411 74.70 21.11 21.25
N GLU A 412 75.41 22.25 21.37
CA GLU A 412 76.65 22.36 22.15
C GLU A 412 77.83 21.53 21.61
N LEU A 413 77.71 20.98 20.39
CA LEU A 413 78.81 20.34 19.67
C LEU A 413 79.41 21.34 18.66
N PRO A 414 80.66 21.82 18.83
CA PRO A 414 81.30 22.72 17.87
C PRO A 414 81.42 22.08 16.49
N ARG A 415 81.49 22.87 15.42
CA ARG A 415 81.66 22.37 14.02
C ARG A 415 83.06 21.87 13.69
N GLN A 416 84.04 22.27 14.48
CA GLN A 416 85.42 21.87 14.35
C GLN A 416 86.07 22.07 15.71
N LEU A 417 86.74 21.04 16.20
CA LEU A 417 87.39 21.05 17.50
C LEU A 417 88.62 20.15 17.46
N VAL A 418 89.70 20.55 18.14
CA VAL A 418 90.89 19.74 18.34
C VAL A 418 90.96 19.40 19.82
N VAL A 419 90.91 18.12 20.14
CA VAL A 419 90.93 17.58 21.51
C VAL A 419 91.91 16.43 21.62
N LEU A 420 92.27 16.09 22.86
CA LEU A 420 93.00 14.84 23.12
C LEU A 420 92.06 13.65 22.87
N ASP A 421 92.60 12.52 22.42
CA ASP A 421 91.82 11.29 22.21
C ASP A 421 91.18 10.77 23.51
N SER A 422 91.78 11.07 24.67
CA SER A 422 91.26 10.79 26.01
C SER A 422 90.24 11.82 26.52
N GLU A 423 90.04 12.94 25.83
CA GLU A 423 89.09 13.98 26.25
C GLU A 423 87.65 13.53 25.98
N GLN A 424 86.74 13.87 26.89
CA GLN A 424 85.32 13.57 26.74
C GLN A 424 84.56 14.82 26.30
N LEU A 425 83.97 14.76 25.12
CA LEU A 425 83.02 15.75 24.63
C LEU A 425 81.64 15.46 25.20
N ASN A 426 80.97 16.48 25.73
CA ASN A 426 79.58 16.42 26.17
C ASN A 426 78.75 17.36 25.31
N PHE A 427 77.62 16.87 24.80
CA PHE A 427 76.71 17.64 23.96
C PHE A 427 75.29 17.07 24.09
N GLN A 428 74.30 17.75 23.52
CA GLN A 428 72.92 17.25 23.49
C GLN A 428 72.48 16.94 22.07
N ILE A 429 71.61 15.94 21.92
CA ILE A 429 70.98 15.59 20.65
C ILE A 429 69.49 15.82 20.81
N MET A 430 68.93 16.72 19.99
CA MET A 430 67.49 16.91 19.86
C MET A 430 66.99 16.16 18.65
N ALA A 431 66.03 15.26 18.85
CA ALA A 431 65.34 14.55 17.79
C ALA A 431 63.83 14.82 17.85
N ALA A 432 63.19 14.90 16.68
CA ALA A 432 61.74 15.05 16.55
C ALA A 432 61.20 14.30 15.34
N ASP A 433 60.00 13.74 15.48
CA ASP A 433 59.30 12.93 14.48
C ASP A 433 57.78 13.05 14.65
N ASP A 434 57.01 12.87 13.58
CA ASP A 434 55.54 12.96 13.59
C ASP A 434 54.87 11.64 14.05
N TYR A 435 55.49 10.49 13.83
CA TYR A 435 54.94 9.16 14.16
C TYR A 435 55.84 8.27 15.03
N GLY A 436 56.89 8.83 15.62
CA GLY A 436 57.64 8.21 16.71
C GLY A 436 59.13 8.03 16.45
N ILE A 437 59.93 8.31 17.49
CA ILE A 437 61.37 8.10 17.46
C ILE A 437 61.69 6.66 17.86
N LYS A 438 62.35 5.90 16.99
CA LYS A 438 62.79 4.52 17.27
C LYS A 438 64.16 4.49 17.96
N GLN A 439 65.15 5.16 17.39
CA GLN A 439 66.51 5.21 17.94
C GLN A 439 67.18 6.55 17.65
N VAL A 440 68.03 6.98 18.58
CA VAL A 440 68.91 8.14 18.41
C VAL A 440 70.33 7.72 18.76
N GLY A 441 71.30 8.19 17.99
CA GLY A 441 72.69 7.86 18.24
C GLY A 441 73.69 8.78 17.55
N ILE A 442 74.94 8.36 17.60
CA ILE A 442 76.08 9.04 16.97
C ILE A 442 76.81 8.10 16.03
N SER A 443 77.45 8.67 15.01
CA SER A 443 78.32 7.97 14.08
C SER A 443 79.58 8.78 13.86
N TRP A 444 80.70 8.10 13.72
CA TRP A 444 81.97 8.73 13.40
C TRP A 444 82.57 8.10 12.14
N GLN A 445 83.24 8.92 11.35
CA GLN A 445 83.98 8.50 10.17
C GLN A 445 85.32 9.26 10.12
N GLY A 446 86.42 8.53 10.13
CA GLY A 446 87.76 9.09 10.00
C GLY A 446 87.98 9.66 8.60
N ILE A 447 88.76 10.73 8.53
CA ILE A 447 89.16 11.36 7.27
C ILE A 447 90.54 10.83 6.88
N GLN A 448 90.66 10.27 5.69
CA GLN A 448 91.92 9.68 5.23
C GLN A 448 92.97 10.76 4.98
N GLN A 449 94.11 10.63 5.65
CA GLN A 449 95.29 11.49 5.53
C GLN A 449 96.55 10.60 5.57
N ASP A 450 97.68 11.09 5.07
CA ASP A 450 98.92 10.31 4.90
C ASP A 450 99.43 9.65 6.21
N ALA A 451 99.08 10.21 7.37
CA ALA A 451 99.48 9.71 8.69
C ALA A 451 98.49 8.68 9.30
N VAL A 452 97.34 8.42 8.68
CA VAL A 452 96.29 7.53 9.22
C VAL A 452 96.42 6.13 8.62
N VAL A 453 96.86 5.16 9.43
CA VAL A 453 97.04 3.76 9.03
C VAL A 453 95.70 3.01 8.92
N THR A 454 94.72 3.36 9.77
CA THR A 454 93.40 2.71 9.79
C THR A 454 92.32 3.75 10.06
N VAL A 455 91.45 3.96 9.06
CA VAL A 455 90.35 4.93 9.14
C VAL A 455 89.29 4.40 10.12
N ALA A 456 89.07 5.12 11.21
CA ALA A 456 88.06 4.72 12.19
C ALA A 456 86.65 4.97 11.65
N SER A 457 85.75 4.00 11.78
CA SER A 457 84.34 4.21 11.51
C SER A 457 83.48 3.43 12.50
N GLY A 458 82.29 3.94 12.78
CA GLY A 458 81.39 3.26 13.70
C GLY A 458 80.12 4.03 13.98
N LYS A 459 79.19 3.35 14.64
CA LYS A 459 77.92 3.91 15.10
C LYS A 459 77.65 3.42 16.52
N LYS A 460 77.04 4.28 17.34
CA LYS A 460 76.60 3.94 18.69
C LYS A 460 75.18 4.46 18.91
N VAL A 461 74.29 3.57 19.34
CA VAL A 461 72.95 3.94 19.82
C VAL A 461 73.10 4.55 21.21
N LEU A 462 72.49 5.71 21.42
CA LEU A 462 72.50 6.41 22.71
C LEU A 462 71.15 6.35 23.40
N PHE A 463 70.06 6.26 22.62
CA PHE A 463 68.71 6.21 23.14
C PHE A 463 67.84 5.31 22.26
N THR A 464 66.97 4.52 22.90
CA THR A 464 65.90 3.76 22.26
C THR A 464 64.58 4.42 22.64
N GLY A 465 63.84 4.87 21.65
CA GLY A 465 62.58 5.58 21.87
C GLY A 465 61.37 4.65 21.91
N ALA A 466 60.20 5.22 21.63
CA ALA A 466 58.92 4.53 21.66
C ALA A 466 58.03 5.04 20.50
N PRO A 467 57.07 4.24 20.03
CA PRO A 467 56.13 4.62 18.97
C PRO A 467 55.44 5.98 19.15
N GLU A 468 55.08 6.35 20.37
CA GLU A 468 54.34 7.59 20.64
C GLU A 468 55.26 8.78 20.97
N LEU A 469 56.58 8.59 20.91
CA LEU A 469 57.56 9.60 21.31
C LEU A 469 57.89 10.54 20.15
N SER A 470 57.22 11.69 20.10
CA SER A 470 57.37 12.69 19.03
C SER A 470 58.60 13.58 19.16
N SER A 471 59.18 13.71 20.35
CA SER A 471 60.41 14.48 20.56
C SER A 471 61.21 13.97 21.74
N GLN A 472 62.54 14.06 21.64
CA GLN A 472 63.44 13.66 22.71
C GLN A 472 64.72 14.50 22.69
N SER A 473 65.16 14.93 23.87
CA SER A 473 66.53 15.40 24.10
C SER A 473 67.36 14.30 24.76
N VAL A 474 68.52 13.99 24.20
CA VAL A 474 69.44 12.95 24.65
C VAL A 474 70.78 13.57 24.99
N SER A 475 71.23 13.44 26.23
CA SER A 475 72.60 13.79 26.61
C SER A 475 73.57 12.79 25.98
N ALA A 476 74.55 13.29 25.24
CA ALA A 476 75.51 12.50 24.49
C ALA A 476 76.94 12.80 24.93
N THR A 477 77.75 11.75 24.95
CA THR A 477 79.17 11.84 25.30
C THR A 477 80.02 11.12 24.26
N PHE A 478 81.12 11.73 23.83
CA PHE A 478 82.06 11.12 22.89
C PHE A 478 83.50 11.21 23.43
N CYS A 479 84.20 10.08 23.46
CA CYS A 479 85.62 10.00 23.80
C CYS A 479 86.27 8.97 22.87
N ALA A 480 87.30 9.38 22.12
CA ALA A 480 87.88 8.55 21.07
C ALA A 480 88.59 7.32 21.65
N ALA A 481 89.41 7.51 22.71
CA ALA A 481 90.14 6.44 23.38
C ALA A 481 89.19 5.39 23.99
N ALA A 482 88.05 5.81 24.56
CA ALA A 482 87.05 4.90 25.11
C ALA A 482 86.36 4.04 24.04
N LEU A 483 86.36 4.49 22.79
CA LEU A 483 85.85 3.76 21.62
C LEU A 483 86.95 3.00 20.87
N GLY A 484 88.19 3.01 21.36
CA GLY A 484 89.34 2.35 20.73
C GLY A 484 89.81 3.04 19.44
N ILE A 485 89.47 4.32 19.26
CA ILE A 485 89.83 5.12 18.09
C ILE A 485 91.20 5.76 18.34
N GLN A 486 92.18 5.46 17.49
CA GLN A 486 93.48 6.13 17.51
C GLN A 486 93.36 7.59 17.04
N ALA A 487 94.23 8.46 17.56
CA ALA A 487 94.28 9.88 17.23
C ALA A 487 94.28 10.12 15.70
N GLN A 488 93.19 10.68 15.19
CA GLN A 488 92.98 11.00 13.78
C GLN A 488 91.86 12.04 13.64
N PRO A 489 91.78 12.78 12.53
CA PRO A 489 90.60 13.60 12.25
C PRO A 489 89.39 12.70 12.01
N ILE A 490 88.29 13.01 12.69
CA ILE A 490 87.02 12.31 12.56
C ILE A 490 85.91 13.31 12.29
N GLU A 491 84.95 12.89 11.49
CA GLU A 491 83.67 13.56 11.31
C GLU A 491 82.65 12.91 12.24
N LEU A 492 82.12 13.67 13.19
CA LEU A 492 81.10 13.20 14.12
C LEU A 492 79.72 13.69 13.64
N ARG A 493 78.76 12.76 13.52
CA ARG A 493 77.37 13.07 13.16
C ARG A 493 76.42 12.43 14.16
N CYS A 494 75.35 13.15 14.46
CA CYS A 494 74.18 12.57 15.13
C CYS A 494 73.27 11.92 14.10
N TRP A 495 72.50 10.92 14.50
CA TRP A 495 71.52 10.29 13.64
C TRP A 495 70.26 9.90 14.41
N VAL A 496 69.15 9.84 13.69
CA VAL A 496 67.85 9.40 14.20
C VAL A 496 67.24 8.39 13.23
N VAL A 497 66.53 7.42 13.80
CA VAL A 497 65.75 6.41 13.09
C VAL A 497 64.33 6.45 13.64
N ASP A 498 63.37 6.46 12.74
CA ASP A 498 61.93 6.37 12.97
C ASP A 498 61.42 4.93 12.77
N TYR A 499 60.10 4.76 12.73
CA TYR A 499 59.49 3.44 12.56
C TYR A 499 59.21 3.06 11.10
N LEU A 500 59.36 3.96 10.12
CA LEU A 500 59.07 3.64 8.72
C LEU A 500 60.05 2.59 8.15
N PRO A 501 59.56 1.43 7.66
CA PRO A 501 60.42 0.38 7.14
C PRO A 501 61.21 0.80 5.91
N GLY A 502 62.51 0.48 5.89
CA GLY A 502 63.39 0.74 4.75
C GLY A 502 63.89 2.18 4.64
N ARG A 503 63.43 3.10 5.52
CA ARG A 503 63.98 4.46 5.60
C ARG A 503 65.41 4.41 6.16
N GLN A 504 66.32 5.12 5.50
CA GLN A 504 67.70 5.24 5.97
C GLN A 504 67.75 6.19 7.19
N PRO A 505 68.66 5.98 8.15
CA PRO A 505 68.81 6.90 9.28
C PRO A 505 69.04 8.33 8.79
N VAL A 506 68.28 9.28 9.34
CA VAL A 506 68.49 10.69 9.05
C VAL A 506 69.74 11.15 9.79
N MET A 507 70.68 11.71 9.04
CA MET A 507 71.95 12.20 9.57
C MET A 507 71.86 13.70 9.83
N GLY A 508 72.30 14.11 11.01
CA GLY A 508 72.50 15.51 11.36
C GLY A 508 73.71 16.12 10.65
N SER A 509 73.98 17.38 10.97
CA SER A 509 75.18 18.09 10.46
C SER A 509 76.48 17.38 10.87
N ALA A 510 77.51 17.57 10.06
CA ALA A 510 78.88 17.18 10.36
C ALA A 510 79.52 18.13 11.37
N HIS A 511 80.22 17.57 12.35
CA HIS A 511 80.94 18.29 13.40
C HIS A 511 82.38 17.79 13.54
#